data_AF-A0A960VEA4-F1
#
_entry.id   AF-A0A960VEA4-F1
#
_cell.length_a   1.000
_cell.length_b   1.000
_cell.length_c   1.000
_cell.angle_alpha   90.00
_cell.angle_beta   90.00
_cell.angle_gamma   90.00
#
_symmetry.space_group_name_H-M   'P 1'
#
loop_
_entity.id
_entity.type
_entity.pdbx_description
1 polymer ?
#
loop_
_entity_poly.entity_id
_entity_poly.type
_entity_poly.pdbx_seq_one_letter_code
_entity_poly.pdbx_strand_id
1 'polypeptide(L)'
;MKNKLRLILLLFIFTFLNFYCQSITPYPHNKRYLVAVLQIENKTDNHIPKDTLDSVQLQITNGLVSYKRIRLLERDRIDAILKEQKLSQLGIIDGNEAIKVGKLLGADAVLIGEISGIKKDFNEIEAPLTKNTFL
;
A
#
# COMPACT_ATOMS: atom_id res chain seq x y z
N MET A 1 15.00 10.59 59.75
CA MET A 1 15.75 10.26 58.51
C MET A 1 14.99 9.38 57.52
N LYS A 2 14.26 8.34 57.96
CA LYS A 2 13.54 7.38 57.08
C LYS A 2 12.56 8.03 56.09
N ASN A 3 11.88 9.12 56.48
CA ASN A 3 10.87 9.79 55.65
C ASN A 3 11.49 10.61 54.50
N LYS A 4 12.69 11.19 54.71
CA LYS A 4 13.43 11.91 53.67
C LYS A 4 13.95 10.95 52.59
N LEU A 5 14.35 9.73 52.99
CA LEU A 5 14.82 8.69 52.07
C LEU A 5 13.69 8.15 51.18
N ARG A 6 12.49 7.93 51.74
CA ARG A 6 11.30 7.53 50.96
C ARG A 6 10.90 8.58 49.92
N LEU A 7 11.02 9.86 50.25
CA LEU A 7 10.69 10.96 49.35
C LEU A 7 11.66 11.04 48.15
N ILE A 8 12.96 10.89 48.40
CA ILE A 8 13.98 10.87 47.35
C ILE A 8 13.79 9.67 46.41
N LEU A 9 13.44 8.51 46.95
CA LEU A 9 13.21 7.29 46.16
C LEU A 9 11.96 7.41 45.27
N LEU A 10 10.89 8.06 45.75
CA LEU A 10 9.69 8.37 44.95
C LEU A 10 9.97 9.37 43.83
N LEU A 11 10.78 10.41 44.10
CA LEU A 11 11.18 11.38 43.09
C LEU A 11 12.01 10.72 41.98
N PHE A 12 12.93 9.82 42.35
CA PHE A 12 13.77 9.10 41.38
C PHE A 12 12.95 8.20 40.47
N ILE A 13 11.96 7.49 41.02
CA ILE A 13 11.00 6.65 40.27
C ILE A 13 10.15 7.50 39.32
N PHE A 14 9.69 8.67 39.77
CA PHE A 14 8.88 9.57 38.94
C PHE A 14 9.68 10.13 37.76
N THR A 15 10.96 10.49 37.96
CA THR A 15 11.86 10.88 36.88
C THR A 15 12.19 9.72 35.94
N PHE A 16 12.34 8.50 36.46
CA PHE A 16 12.59 7.30 35.65
C PHE A 16 11.39 6.92 34.78
N LEU A 17 10.16 7.01 35.31
CA LEU A 17 8.94 6.76 34.52
C LEU A 17 8.78 7.75 33.36
N ASN A 18 9.12 9.02 33.57
CA ASN A 18 9.07 10.03 32.50
C ASN A 18 10.14 9.81 31.43
N PHE A 19 11.30 9.22 31.80
CA PHE A 19 12.40 8.96 30.87
C PHE A 19 12.14 7.79 29.91
N TYR A 20 11.30 6.81 30.31
CA TYR A 20 10.91 5.70 29.42
C TYR A 20 9.87 6.07 28.37
N CYS A 21 9.29 7.28 28.40
CA CYS A 21 8.41 7.76 27.34
C CYS A 21 9.23 8.28 26.15
N GLN A 22 10.07 7.42 25.57
CA GLN A 22 10.62 7.69 24.24
C GLN A 22 9.48 7.54 23.24
N SER A 23 8.93 8.69 22.85
CA SER A 23 8.00 8.84 21.73
C SER A 23 8.50 8.08 20.48
N ILE A 24 7.58 7.35 19.84
CA ILE A 24 7.84 6.66 18.57
C ILE A 24 8.12 7.75 17.53
N THR A 25 9.39 8.06 17.29
CA THR A 25 9.76 9.05 16.29
C THR A 25 9.35 8.54 14.91
N PRO A 26 8.71 9.38 14.06
CA PRO A 26 8.34 8.97 12.72
C PRO A 26 9.60 8.58 11.94
N TYR A 27 9.51 7.48 11.18
CA TYR A 27 10.68 6.92 10.50
C TYR A 27 11.24 7.93 9.48
N PRO A 28 12.55 8.25 9.54
CA PRO A 28 13.14 9.29 8.72
C PRO A 28 13.02 8.95 7.23
N HIS A 29 12.68 9.96 6.43
CA HIS A 29 12.29 9.77 5.03
C HIS A 29 13.37 9.08 4.19
N ASN A 30 14.65 9.37 4.43
CA ASN A 30 15.77 8.76 3.70
C ASN A 30 16.08 7.31 4.11
N LYS A 31 15.51 6.80 5.20
CA LYS A 31 15.67 5.40 5.60
C LYS A 31 14.49 4.52 5.18
N ARG A 32 13.35 5.12 4.81
CA ARG A 32 12.14 4.41 4.38
C ARG A 32 12.45 3.55 3.16
N TYR A 33 11.85 2.37 3.12
CA TYR A 33 11.94 1.48 1.95
C TYR A 33 11.41 2.20 0.72
N LEU A 34 12.21 2.24 -0.34
CA LEU A 34 11.82 2.74 -1.64
C LEU A 34 11.17 1.60 -2.42
N VAL A 35 9.87 1.72 -2.68
CA VAL A 35 9.06 0.68 -3.31
C VAL A 35 8.59 1.15 -4.68
N ALA A 36 8.82 0.34 -5.70
CA ALA A 36 8.23 0.53 -7.03
C ALA A 36 6.93 -0.27 -7.11
N VAL A 37 5.82 0.39 -7.45
CA VAL A 37 4.52 -0.26 -7.67
C VAL A 37 4.30 -0.33 -9.17
N LEU A 38 4.39 -1.53 -9.74
CA LEU A 38 4.12 -1.73 -11.17
C LEU A 38 2.61 -1.68 -11.42
N GLN A 39 2.24 -1.52 -12.69
CA GLN A 39 0.84 -1.50 -13.10
C GLN A 39 0.17 -2.84 -12.76
N ILE A 40 -1.08 -2.76 -12.28
CA ILE A 40 -1.86 -3.95 -11.99
C ILE A 40 -2.48 -4.45 -13.28
N GLU A 41 -2.20 -5.71 -13.60
CA GLU A 41 -2.64 -6.32 -14.84
C GLU A 41 -3.93 -7.11 -14.65
N ASN A 42 -4.79 -7.08 -15.66
CA ASN A 42 -6.01 -7.88 -15.66
C ASN A 42 -5.75 -9.23 -16.33
N LYS A 43 -5.79 -10.32 -15.56
CA LYS A 43 -5.71 -11.69 -16.09
C LYS A 43 -7.07 -12.38 -16.23
N THR A 44 -8.15 -11.63 -16.07
CA THR A 44 -9.51 -12.17 -16.28
C THR A 44 -9.91 -12.08 -17.74
N ASP A 45 -10.77 -12.99 -18.19
CA ASP A 45 -11.40 -12.92 -19.52
C ASP A 45 -12.37 -11.74 -19.67
N ASN A 46 -12.67 -11.02 -18.58
CA ASN A 46 -13.55 -9.87 -18.60
C ASN A 46 -12.76 -8.60 -18.90
N HIS A 47 -13.33 -7.73 -19.74
CA HIS A 47 -12.80 -6.39 -19.90
C HIS A 47 -13.05 -5.57 -18.63
N ILE A 48 -11.98 -5.26 -17.91
CA ILE A 48 -12.02 -4.34 -16.77
C ILE A 48 -11.68 -2.94 -17.30
N PRO A 49 -12.54 -1.93 -17.07
CA PRO A 49 -12.21 -0.56 -17.41
C PRO A 49 -10.90 -0.14 -16.75
N LYS A 50 -10.02 0.51 -17.52
CA LYS A 50 -8.72 0.98 -17.03
C LYS A 50 -8.86 1.87 -15.79
N ASP A 51 -9.88 2.71 -15.75
CA ASP A 51 -10.17 3.60 -14.62
C ASP A 51 -10.39 2.82 -13.30
N THR A 52 -10.96 1.62 -13.38
CA THR A 52 -11.14 0.74 -12.21
C THR A 52 -9.79 0.17 -11.76
N LEU A 53 -8.93 -0.26 -12.69
CA LEU A 53 -7.57 -0.73 -12.37
C LEU A 53 -6.73 0.38 -11.73
N ASP A 54 -6.75 1.57 -12.31
CA ASP A 54 -6.03 2.73 -11.78
C ASP A 54 -6.56 3.13 -10.38
N SER A 55 -7.87 3.01 -10.14
CA SER A 55 -8.46 3.26 -8.82
C SER A 55 -7.97 2.25 -7.76
N VAL A 56 -7.90 0.96 -8.11
CA VAL A 56 -7.36 -0.08 -7.23
C VAL A 56 -5.88 0.17 -6.94
N GLN A 57 -5.09 0.51 -7.98
CA GLN A 57 -3.68 0.83 -7.82
C GLN A 57 -3.47 2.05 -6.91
N LEU A 58 -4.31 3.09 -7.04
CA LEU A 58 -4.28 4.27 -6.19
C LEU A 58 -4.59 3.93 -4.72
N GLN A 59 -5.58 3.07 -4.46
CA GLN A 59 -5.90 2.63 -3.10
C GLN A 59 -4.71 1.89 -2.45
N ILE A 60 -4.07 0.99 -3.18
CA ILE A 60 -2.87 0.26 -2.71
C ILE A 60 -1.74 1.25 -2.41
N THR A 61 -1.45 2.14 -3.36
CA THR A 61 -0.44 3.20 -3.25
C THR A 61 -0.66 4.05 -2.00
N ASN A 62 -1.90 4.51 -1.78
CA ASN A 62 -2.27 5.30 -0.61
C ASN A 62 -2.10 4.52 0.69
N GLY A 63 -2.52 3.24 0.70
CA GLY A 63 -2.32 2.33 1.82
C GLY A 63 -0.85 2.21 2.19
N LEU A 64 0.04 1.99 1.21
CA LEU A 64 1.48 1.85 1.42
C LEU A 64 2.13 3.12 2.01
N VAL A 65 1.76 4.30 1.48
CA VAL A 65 2.30 5.58 1.97
C VAL A 65 1.84 5.88 3.40
N SER A 66 0.63 5.45 3.78
CA SER A 66 0.07 5.69 5.11
C SER A 66 0.90 5.10 6.26
N TYR A 67 1.66 4.02 6.01
CA TYR A 67 2.50 3.36 7.02
C TYR A 67 3.72 4.18 7.46
N LYS A 68 4.03 5.32 6.80
CA LYS A 68 5.17 6.21 7.11
C LYS A 68 6.55 5.51 7.16
N ARG A 69 6.65 4.31 6.61
CA ARG A 69 7.88 3.48 6.53
C ARG A 69 8.30 3.21 5.09
N ILE A 70 7.46 3.60 4.14
CA ILE A 70 7.61 3.36 2.71
C ILE A 70 7.62 4.71 1.99
N ARG A 71 8.41 4.78 0.92
CA ARG A 71 8.35 5.82 -0.10
C ARG A 71 8.13 5.15 -1.44
N LEU A 72 7.36 5.81 -2.30
CA LEU A 72 7.07 5.29 -3.61
C LEU A 72 7.97 5.94 -4.66
N LEU A 73 8.31 5.16 -5.67
CA LEU A 73 9.00 5.64 -6.85
C LEU A 73 8.02 6.36 -7.78
N GLU A 74 8.49 7.40 -8.47
CA GLU A 74 7.66 8.17 -9.40
C GLU A 74 7.22 7.32 -10.60
N ARG A 75 5.94 7.42 -10.98
CA ARG A 75 5.37 6.60 -12.06
C ARG A 75 6.09 6.82 -13.40
N ASP A 76 6.48 8.06 -13.70
CA ASP A 76 7.21 8.37 -14.93
C ASP A 76 8.57 7.67 -15.03
N ARG A 77 9.26 7.49 -13.90
CA ARG A 77 10.53 6.73 -13.85
C ARG A 77 10.31 5.25 -14.09
N ILE A 78 9.25 4.69 -13.51
CA ILE A 78 8.86 3.29 -13.74
C ILE A 78 8.55 3.10 -15.24
N ASP A 79 7.71 3.96 -15.81
CA ASP A 79 7.29 3.86 -17.20
C ASP A 79 8.45 4.04 -18.18
N ALA A 80 9.42 4.91 -17.88
CA ALA A 80 10.64 5.06 -18.67
C ALA A 80 11.45 3.75 -18.73
N ILE A 81 11.72 3.14 -17.58
CA ILE A 81 12.47 1.88 -17.51
C ILE A 81 11.70 0.74 -18.17
N LEU A 82 10.38 0.65 -17.97
CA LEU A 82 9.56 -0.39 -18.60
C LEU A 82 9.57 -0.28 -20.13
N LYS A 83 9.56 0.93 -20.68
CA LYS A 83 9.68 1.19 -22.13
C LYS A 83 11.06 0.78 -22.65
N GLU A 84 12.13 1.15 -21.96
CA GLU A 84 13.49 0.76 -22.33
C GLU A 84 13.69 -0.76 -22.34
N GLN A 85 13.12 -1.45 -21.36
CA GLN A 85 13.18 -2.90 -21.28
C GLN A 85 12.18 -3.60 -22.22
N LYS A 86 11.36 -2.85 -22.96
CA LYS A 86 10.25 -3.37 -23.79
C LYS A 86 9.24 -4.24 -23.02
N LEU A 87 9.21 -4.11 -21.69
CA LEU A 87 8.32 -4.87 -20.80
C LEU A 87 6.93 -4.26 -20.76
N SER A 88 6.79 -2.96 -21.03
CA SER A 88 5.49 -2.28 -21.09
C SER A 88 4.53 -2.84 -22.14
N GLN A 89 5.02 -3.65 -23.09
CA GLN A 89 4.22 -4.24 -24.17
C GLN A 89 3.84 -5.70 -23.92
N LEU A 90 4.50 -6.36 -22.95
CA LEU A 90 4.31 -7.80 -22.70
C LEU A 90 3.12 -8.08 -21.78
N GLY A 91 2.57 -7.06 -21.10
CA GLY A 91 1.32 -7.13 -20.32
C GLY A 91 1.36 -8.08 -19.11
N ILE A 92 2.43 -8.86 -18.95
CA ILE A 92 2.63 -9.79 -17.84
C ILE A 92 4.09 -9.69 -17.46
N ILE A 93 4.34 -9.10 -16.29
CA ILE A 93 5.67 -9.05 -15.69
C ILE A 93 5.77 -10.21 -14.70
N ASP A 94 6.72 -11.12 -14.95
CA ASP A 94 6.99 -12.22 -14.02
C ASP A 94 7.87 -11.78 -12.83
N GLY A 95 8.08 -12.67 -11.85
CA GLY A 95 8.91 -12.35 -10.69
C GLY A 95 10.37 -12.03 -11.02
N ASN A 96 10.93 -12.65 -12.06
CA ASN A 96 12.33 -12.44 -12.46
C ASN A 96 12.51 -11.10 -13.17
N GLU A 97 11.58 -10.74 -14.04
CA GLU A 97 11.50 -9.45 -14.71
C GLU A 97 11.28 -8.32 -13.70
N ALA A 98 10.38 -8.51 -12.73
CA ALA A 98 10.15 -7.55 -11.65
C ALA A 98 11.43 -7.28 -10.84
N ILE A 99 12.20 -8.33 -10.51
CA ILE A 99 13.50 -8.17 -9.83
C ILE A 99 14.48 -7.36 -10.69
N LYS A 100 14.53 -7.63 -12.00
CA LYS A 100 15.42 -6.90 -12.92
C LYS A 100 15.03 -5.42 -13.00
N VAL A 101 13.74 -5.13 -13.16
CA VAL A 101 13.22 -3.75 -13.19
C VAL A 101 13.47 -3.05 -11.87
N GLY A 102 13.26 -3.71 -10.73
CA GLY A 102 13.54 -3.15 -9.40
C GLY A 102 15.00 -2.74 -9.22
N LYS A 103 15.93 -3.59 -9.67
CA LYS A 103 17.38 -3.27 -9.66
C LYS A 103 17.71 -2.06 -10.52
N LEU A 104 17.12 -1.95 -11.71
CA LEU A 104 17.33 -0.80 -12.60
C LEU A 104 16.76 0.50 -12.00
N LEU A 105 15.62 0.40 -11.32
CA LEU A 105 14.98 1.53 -10.65
C LEU A 105 15.66 1.93 -9.33
N GLY A 106 16.58 1.10 -8.81
CA GLY A 106 17.17 1.28 -7.48
C GLY A 106 16.14 1.16 -6.35
N ALA A 107 15.08 0.37 -6.56
CA ALA A 107 14.05 0.13 -5.56
C ALA A 107 14.47 -0.99 -4.60
N ASP A 108 14.13 -0.84 -3.33
CA ASP A 108 14.35 -1.87 -2.29
C ASP A 108 13.37 -3.04 -2.45
N ALA A 109 12.18 -2.76 -2.97
CA ALA A 109 11.18 -3.76 -3.30
C ALA A 109 10.34 -3.35 -4.51
N VAL A 110 9.79 -4.34 -5.20
CA VAL A 110 8.86 -4.16 -6.31
C VAL A 110 7.56 -4.85 -5.95
N LEU A 111 6.46 -4.12 -6.08
CA LEU A 111 5.11 -4.64 -5.94
C LEU A 111 4.51 -4.87 -7.32
N ILE A 112 4.11 -6.11 -7.56
CA ILE A 112 3.38 -6.55 -8.74
C ILE A 112 2.02 -7.08 -8.29
N GLY A 113 0.99 -6.88 -9.10
CA GLY A 113 -0.36 -7.33 -8.80
C GLY A 113 -1.10 -7.70 -10.07
N GLU A 114 -1.97 -8.70 -9.95
CA GLU A 114 -2.85 -9.13 -11.02
C GLU A 114 -4.27 -9.33 -10.50
N ILE A 115 -5.26 -9.07 -11.34
CA ILE A 115 -6.66 -9.42 -11.07
C ILE A 115 -6.92 -10.77 -11.71
N SER A 116 -7.12 -11.79 -10.87
CA SER A 116 -7.35 -13.19 -11.28
C SER A 116 -8.83 -13.57 -11.41
N GLY A 117 -9.74 -12.76 -10.87
CA GLY A 117 -11.18 -13.00 -11.01
C GLY A 117 -12.01 -11.86 -10.44
N ILE A 118 -13.16 -11.60 -11.06
CA ILE A 118 -14.17 -10.67 -10.53
C ILE A 118 -15.42 -11.48 -10.22
N LYS A 119 -15.85 -11.45 -8.97
CA LYS A 119 -17.19 -11.89 -8.58
C LYS A 119 -18.10 -10.67 -8.53
N LYS A 120 -19.12 -10.66 -9.37
CA LYS A 120 -20.23 -9.71 -9.24
C LYS A 120 -21.26 -10.37 -8.35
N ASP A 121 -21.36 -9.94 -7.10
CA ASP A 121 -22.51 -10.26 -6.26
C ASP A 121 -23.67 -9.39 -6.74
N PHE A 122 -24.42 -9.89 -7.71
CA PHE A 122 -25.75 -9.40 -7.96
C PHE A 122 -26.63 -9.95 -6.84
N ASN A 123 -26.64 -9.29 -5.69
CA ASN A 123 -27.84 -9.31 -4.87
C ASN A 123 -28.88 -8.56 -5.70
N GLU A 124 -29.55 -9.33 -6.56
CA GLU A 124 -30.83 -9.01 -7.14
C GLU A 124 -31.71 -8.66 -5.95
N ILE A 125 -31.85 -7.37 -5.68
CA ILE A 125 -32.92 -6.89 -4.83
C ILE A 125 -34.15 -7.31 -5.62
N GLU A 126 -34.71 -8.48 -5.29
CA GLU A 126 -36.11 -8.80 -5.55
C GLU A 126 -36.90 -7.68 -4.89
N ALA A 127 -37.02 -6.54 -5.57
CA ALA A 127 -38.08 -5.60 -5.29
C ALA A 127 -39.34 -6.41 -5.59
N PRO A 128 -40.15 -6.77 -4.58
CA PRO A 128 -41.39 -7.47 -4.86
C PRO A 128 -42.17 -6.59 -5.82
N LEU A 129 -42.37 -7.07 -7.04
CA LEU A 129 -43.32 -6.49 -7.97
C LEU A 129 -44.67 -6.54 -7.26
N THR A 130 -45.04 -5.43 -6.64
CA THR A 130 -46.36 -5.22 -6.07
C THR A 130 -47.32 -5.23 -7.26
N LYS A 131 -47.95 -6.39 -7.45
CA LYS A 131 -49.10 -6.51 -8.34
C LYS A 131 -50.15 -5.47 -7.94
N ASN A 132 -50.63 -4.81 -8.98
CA ASN A 132 -51.96 -4.24 -9.17
C ASN A 132 -52.24 -2.78 -8.77
N THR A 133 -52.96 -2.19 -9.74
CA THR A 133 -53.92 -1.09 -9.65
C THR A 133 -53.30 0.28 -9.85
N PHE A 134 -53.45 0.84 -11.05
CA PHE A 134 -54.33 1.98 -11.32
C PHE A 134 -54.52 2.09 -12.84
N LEU A 135 -55.66 1.61 -13.33
CA LEU A 135 -56.68 2.30 -14.14
C LEU A 135 -57.68 1.26 -14.67
#